data_AF-A0A354Q806-F1
#
_entry.id   AF-A0A354Q806-F1
#
_cell.length_a   1.000
_cell.length_b   1.000
_cell.length_c   1.000
_cell.angle_alpha   90.00
_cell.angle_beta   90.00
_cell.angle_gamma   90.00
#
_symmetry.space_group_name_H-M   'P 1'
#
loop_
_entity.id
_entity.type
_entity.pdbx_description
1 polymer ?
#
loop_
_entity_poly.entity_id
_entity_poly.type
_entity_poly.pdbx_seq_one_letter_code
_entity_poly.pdbx_strand_id
1 'polypeptide(L)' 'LARMLYEFSKDFSRAYNTCSVKHAETEMLQAARLLLFHCVAETLLQGLHLIGISPPERM' A
#
# COMPACT_ATOMS: atom_id res chain seq x y z
N LEU A 1 -6.59 7.05 14.54
CA LEU A 1 -6.13 6.00 13.61
C LEU A 1 -6.86 6.05 12.27
N ALA A 2 -8.19 6.00 12.22
CA ALA A 2 -8.95 6.03 10.95
C ALA A 2 -8.56 7.17 9.98
N ARG A 3 -8.43 8.42 10.46
CA ARG A 3 -7.97 9.55 9.62
C ARG A 3 -6.57 9.34 9.05
N MET A 4 -5.65 8.78 9.84
CA MET A 4 -4.30 8.48 9.39
C MET A 4 -4.31 7.41 8.29
N LEU A 5 -5.11 6.34 8.45
CA LEU A 5 -5.26 5.30 7.44
C LEU A 5 -5.86 5.85 6.14
N TYR A 6 -6.83 6.76 6.25
CA TYR A 6 -7.41 7.43 5.10
C TYR A 6 -6.38 8.26 4.33
N GLU A 7 -5.64 9.15 4.99
CA GLU A 7 -4.60 9.93 4.31
C GLU A 7 -3.47 9.04 3.77
N PHE A 8 -3.07 8.01 4.51
CA PHE A 8 -2.07 7.04 4.07
C PHE A 8 -2.51 6.30 2.79
N SER A 9 -3.79 5.90 2.71
CA SER A 9 -4.33 5.27 1.51
C SER A 9 -4.35 6.22 0.29
N LYS A 10 -4.58 7.52 0.51
CA LYS A 10 -4.52 8.54 -0.55
C LYS A 10 -3.11 8.74 -1.07
N ASP A 11 -2.13 8.78 -0.17
CA ASP A 11 -0.71 8.86 -0.56
C ASP A 11 -0.31 7.62 -1.36
N PHE A 12 -0.76 6.43 -0.95
CA PHE A 12 -0.55 5.21 -1.72
C PHE A 12 -1.24 5.26 -3.09
N SER A 13 -2.48 5.74 -3.20
CA SER A 13 -3.14 5.89 -4.51
C SER A 13 -2.36 6.81 -5.45
N ARG A 14 -1.74 7.87 -4.94
CA ARG A 14 -0.85 8.72 -5.75
C ARG A 14 0.38 7.94 -6.20
N ALA A 15 1.07 7.29 -5.26
CA ALA A 15 2.26 6.49 -5.55
C ALA A 15 1.98 5.36 -6.55
N TYR A 16 0.85 4.66 -6.44
CA TYR A 16 0.45 3.59 -7.35
C TYR A 16 0.29 4.08 -8.80
N ASN A 17 -0.21 5.30 -8.98
CA ASN A 17 -0.41 5.91 -10.30
C ASN A 17 0.88 6.49 -10.90
N THR A 18 1.82 6.92 -10.06
CA THR A 18 3.06 7.59 -10.53
C THR A 18 4.28 6.67 -10.54
N CYS A 19 4.27 5.58 -9.76
CA CYS A 19 5.41 4.69 -9.56
C CYS A 19 5.05 3.26 -9.97
N SER A 20 5.15 2.94 -11.26
CA SER A 20 4.80 1.61 -11.76
C SER A 20 5.74 0.53 -11.22
N VAL A 21 5.19 -0.50 -10.57
CA VAL A 21 5.93 -1.73 -10.24
C VAL A 21 6.15 -2.58 -11.50
N LYS A 22 5.10 -2.72 -12.33
CA LYS A 22 5.12 -3.58 -13.51
C LYS A 22 6.11 -3.08 -14.57
N HIS A 23 6.21 -1.77 -14.74
CA HIS A 23 7.06 -1.14 -15.75
C HIS A 23 8.29 -0.47 -15.12
N ALA A 24 8.79 -1.00 -14.01
CA ALA A 24 10.02 -0.50 -13.42
C ALA A 24 11.22 -0.71 -14.35
N GLU A 25 12.15 0.25 -14.29
CA GLU A 25 13.26 0.39 -15.22
C GLU A 25 14.34 -0.67 -15.02
N THR A 26 14.44 -1.22 -13.81
CA THR A 26 15.37 -2.28 -13.44
C THR A 26 14.71 -3.28 -12.50
N GLU A 27 15.23 -4.51 -12.46
CA GLU A 27 14.75 -5.55 -11.53
C GLU A 27 14.91 -5.14 -10.07
N MET A 28 16.03 -4.47 -9.73
CA MET A 28 16.26 -3.96 -8.37
C MET A 28 15.19 -2.92 -7.98
N LEU A 29 14.84 -2.02 -8.90
CA LEU A 29 13.82 -1.01 -8.65
C LEU A 29 12.42 -1.62 -8.57
N GLN A 30 12.13 -2.62 -9.41
CA GLN A 30 10.89 -3.40 -9.32
C GLN A 30 10.76 -4.06 -7.93
N ALA A 31 11.81 -4.75 -7.48
CA ALA A 31 11.82 -5.41 -6.18
C ALA A 31 11.65 -4.42 -5.02
N ALA A 32 12.32 -3.27 -5.08
CA ALA A 32 12.17 -2.21 -4.09
C ALA A 32 10.74 -1.65 -4.03
N ARG A 33 10.13 -1.36 -5.18
CA ARG A 33 8.74 -0.87 -5.25
C ARG A 33 7.76 -1.93 -4.75
N LEU A 34 7.95 -3.20 -5.12
CA LEU A 34 7.11 -4.30 -4.67
C LEU A 34 7.17 -4.47 -3.14
N LEU A 35 8.37 -4.44 -2.56
CA LEU A 35 8.55 -4.52 -1.11
C LEU A 35 7.88 -3.35 -0.38
N LEU A 36 8.05 -2.13 -0.90
CA LEU A 36 7.40 -0.95 -0.32
C LEU A 36 5.87 -1.09 -0.35
N PHE A 37 5.31 -1.52 -1.48
CA PHE A 37 3.85 -1.65 -1.63
C PHE A 37 3.29 -2.78 -0.77
N HIS A 38 4.05 -3.85 -0.55
CA HIS A 38 3.71 -4.88 0.43
C HIS A 38 3.66 -4.32 1.86
N CYS A 39 4.66 -3.55 2.28
CA CYS A 39 4.65 -2.90 3.60
C CYS A 39 3.46 -1.96 3.80
N VAL A 40 3.06 -1.22 2.75
CA VAL A 40 1.86 -0.38 2.78
C VAL A 40 0.61 -1.22 3.01
N ALA A 41 0.47 -2.35 2.30
CA ALA A 41 -0.66 -3.26 2.45
C ALA A 41 -0.74 -3.84 3.87
N GLU A 42 0.38 -4.31 4.43
CA GLU A 42 0.45 -4.82 5.80
C GLU A 42 0.09 -3.74 6.83
N THR A 43 0.58 -2.51 6.63
CA THR A 43 0.27 -1.38 7.52
C THR A 43 -1.23 -1.06 7.51
N LEU A 44 -1.85 -1.05 6.33
CA LEU A 44 -3.29 -0.85 6.20
C LEU A 44 -4.08 -1.99 6.84
N LEU A 45 -3.70 -3.24 6.60
CA LEU A 45 -4.35 -4.43 7.18
C LEU A 45 -4.33 -4.38 8.71
N GLN A 46 -3.15 -4.18 9.30
CA GLN A 46 -2.99 -4.09 10.75
C GLN A 46 -3.74 -2.88 11.32
N GLY A 47 -3.64 -1.72 10.66
CA GLY A 47 -4.35 -0.52 11.06
C GLY A 47 -5.87 -0.67 11.06
N LEU A 48 -6.43 -1.34 10.05
CA LEU A 48 -7.86 -1.64 9.95
C LEU A 48 -8.30 -2.61 11.04
N HIS A 49 -7.52 -3.67 11.30
CA HIS A 49 -7.79 -4.60 12.40
C HIS A 49 -7.79 -3.89 13.76
N LEU A 50 -6.87 -2.94 14.00
CA LEU A 50 -6.81 -2.16 15.24
C LEU A 50 -8.06 -1.28 15.47
N ILE A 51 -8.81 -0.93 14.42
CA ILE A 51 -10.08 -0.20 14.53
C ILE A 51 -11.31 -1.10 14.38
N GLY A 52 -11.13 -2.43 14.42
CA GLY A 52 -12.23 -3.40 14.36
C GLY A 52 -12.77 -3.67 12.95
N ILE A 53 -12.02 -3.30 11.90
CA ILE A 53 -12.40 -3.55 10.50
C ILE A 53 -11.56 -4.71 9.96
N SER A 54 -12.22 -5.75 9.44
CA SER A 54 -11.56 -6.83 8.70
C SER A 54 -11.73 -6.60 7.19
N PRO A 55 -10.70 -6.11 6.47
CA PRO A 55 -10.81 -5.88 5.04
C PRO A 55 -10.86 -7.21 4.27
N PRO A 56 -11.53 -7.26 3.10
CA PRO A 56 -11.54 -8.45 2.25
C PRO A 56 -10.17 -8.63 1.58
N GLU A 57 -9.79 -9.89 1.28
CA GLU A 57 -8.55 -10.19 0.53
C GLU A 57 -8.59 -9.67 -0.91
N ARG A 58 -9.79 -9.54 -1.49
CA ARG A 58 -10.02 -8.91 -2.81
C ARG A 58 -11.35 -8.14 -2.76
N MET A 59 -11.35 -6.94 -3.34
CA MET A 59 -12.55 -6.15 -3.62
C MET A 59 -13.04 -6.40 -5.04
#